data_AF-A0A251WKW9-F1
#
_entry.id   AF-A0A251WKW9-F1
#
_cell.length_a   1.000
_cell.length_b   1.000
_cell.length_c   1.000
_cell.angle_alpha   90.00
_cell.angle_beta   90.00
_cell.angle_gamma   90.00
#
_symmetry.space_group_name_H-M   'P 1'
#
loop_
_entity.id
_entity.type
_entity.pdbx_description
1 polymer ?
#
loop_
_entity_poly.entity_id
_entity_poly.type
_entity_poly.pdbx_seq_one_letter_code
_entity_poly.pdbx_strand_id
1 'polypeptide(L)' 'MPRKIRELKSLLLKAGFTYESGKGSRTQWSHPLLPGKLTLSGKDGQDAKRYQE' A
#
# COMPACT_ATOMS: atom_id res chain seq x y z
N MET A 1 15.19 6.24 8.94
CA MET A 1 13.84 6.69 9.31
C MET A 1 12.85 5.76 8.64
N PRO A 2 11.77 5.33 9.32
CA PRO A 2 10.77 4.48 8.70
C PRO A 2 10.14 5.20 7.51
N ARG A 3 9.93 4.47 6.40
CA ARG A 3 9.28 5.04 5.21
C ARG A 3 7.85 5.44 5.57
N LYS A 4 7.33 6.47 4.92
CA LYS A 4 5.92 6.84 5.10
C LYS A 4 5.00 5.92 4.30
N ILE A 5 3.77 5.69 4.77
CA ILE A 5 2.78 4.89 4.03
C ILE A 5 2.57 5.44 2.62
N ARG A 6 2.57 6.77 2.44
CA ARG A 6 2.49 7.40 1.10
C ARG A 6 3.61 6.94 0.14
N GLU A 7 4.81 6.70 0.65
CA GLU A 7 5.96 6.28 -0.16
C GLU A 7 5.79 4.83 -0.62
N LEU A 8 5.29 3.95 0.26
CA LEU A 8 4.93 2.58 -0.09
C LEU A 8 3.85 2.55 -1.18
N LYS A 9 2.80 3.39 -1.05
CA LYS A 9 1.77 3.53 -2.07
C LYS A 9 2.35 4.00 -3.40
N SER A 10 3.24 4.99 -3.39
CA SER A 10 3.91 5.47 -4.60
C SER A 10 4.76 4.38 -5.27
N LEU A 11 5.44 3.53 -4.48
CA LEU A 11 6.21 2.40 -5.01
C LEU A 11 5.31 1.35 -5.66
N LEU A 12 4.20 1.00 -5.01
CA LEU A 12 3.22 0.06 -5.56
C LEU A 12 2.61 0.58 -6.86
N LEU A 13 2.24 1.86 -6.93
CA LEU A 13 1.75 2.49 -8.15
C LEU A 13 2.78 2.47 -9.28
N LYS A 14 4.05 2.79 -8.99
CA LYS A 14 5.15 2.71 -9.97
C LYS A 14 5.38 1.29 -10.47
N ALA A 15 5.16 0.29 -9.62
CA ALA A 15 5.22 -1.12 -9.99
C ALA A 15 3.98 -1.60 -10.78
N GLY A 16 3.01 -0.74 -11.07
CA GLY A 16 1.81 -1.08 -11.85
C GLY A 16 0.66 -1.66 -11.04
N PHE A 17 0.72 -1.61 -9.70
CA PHE A 17 -0.40 -2.05 -8.88
C PHE A 17 -1.52 -1.00 -8.90
N THR A 18 -2.75 -1.50 -8.90
CA THR A 18 -3.96 -0.72 -8.66
C THR A 18 -4.42 -0.94 -7.22
N TYR A 19 -5.20 -0.02 -6.67
CA TYR A 19 -5.75 -0.17 -5.33
C TYR A 19 -7.21 0.25 -5.23
N GLU A 20 -7.91 -0.41 -4.32
CA GLU A 20 -9.27 -0.10 -3.88
C GLU A 20 -9.20 0.42 -2.44
N SER A 21 -9.77 1.60 -2.22
CA SER A 21 -9.94 2.15 -0.88
C SER A 21 -11.11 1.45 -0.19
N GLY A 22 -10.80 0.73 0.89
CA GLY A 22 -11.82 0.15 1.76
C GLY A 22 -12.32 1.14 2.80
N LYS A 23 -13.07 0.63 3.79
CA LYS A 23 -13.51 1.42 4.94
C LYS A 23 -12.30 1.85 5.79
N GLY A 24 -12.13 3.16 5.97
CA GLY A 24 -11.09 3.75 6.84
C GLY A 24 -9.73 3.87 6.17
N SER A 25 -8.65 3.50 6.86
CA SER A 25 -7.26 3.63 6.38
C SER A 25 -6.72 2.36 5.71
N ARG A 26 -7.59 1.40 5.37
CA ARG A 26 -7.20 0.14 4.73
C ARG A 26 -7.38 0.26 3.23
N THR A 27 -6.32 -0.01 2.48
CA THR A 27 -6.31 -0.09 1.02
C THR A 27 -5.97 -1.50 0.59
N GLN A 28 -6.70 -2.04 -0.37
CA GLN A 28 -6.42 -3.33 -0.98
C GLN A 28 -5.79 -3.08 -2.35
N TRP A 29 -4.67 -3.74 -2.62
CA TRP A 29 -3.85 -3.56 -3.81
C TRP A 29 -3.87 -4.84 -4.63
N SER A 30 -3.90 -4.71 -5.95
CA SER A 30 -3.90 -5.82 -6.90
C SER A 30 -3.04 -5.47 -8.10
N HIS A 31 -2.46 -6.49 -8.73
CA HIS A 31 -1.70 -6.31 -9.96
C HIS A 31 -2.28 -7.24 -11.04
N PRO A 32 -2.51 -6.76 -12.27
CA PRO A 32 -3.15 -7.56 -13.32
C PRO A 32 -2.37 -8.82 -13.69
N LEU A 33 -1.04 -8.80 -13.52
CA LEU A 33 -0.15 -9.92 -13.84
C LEU A 33 0.18 -10.83 -12.65
N LEU A 34 -0.26 -10.51 -11.42
CA LEU A 34 0.06 -11.31 -10.23
C LEU A 34 -1.21 -11.84 -9.57
N PRO A 35 -1.28 -13.15 -9.28
CA PRO A 35 -2.38 -13.70 -8.50
C PRO A 35 -2.24 -13.25 -7.04
N GLY A 36 -3.27 -12.56 -6.53
CA GLY A 36 -3.36 -12.19 -5.11
C GLY A 36 -3.74 -10.73 -4.88
N LYS A 37 -4.12 -10.43 -3.64
CA LYS A 37 -4.43 -9.07 -3.20
C LYS A 37 -3.55 -8.73 -2.00
N LEU A 38 -2.82 -7.62 -2.08
CA LEU A 38 -2.02 -7.09 -0.98
C LEU A 38 -2.89 -6.15 -0.14
N THR A 39 -2.84 -6.26 1.18
CA THR A 39 -3.50 -5.29 2.07
C THR A 39 -2.46 -4.34 2.63
N LEU A 40 -2.61 -3.04 2.38
CA LEU A 40 -1.84 -2.00 3.05
C LEU A 40 -2.76 -1.21 3.98
N SER A 41 -2.41 -1.19 5.27
CA SER A 41 -3.11 -0.43 6.31
C SER A 41 -2.30 0.78 6.73
N GLY A 42 -2.96 1.93 6.89
CA GLY A 42 -2.32 3.15 7.35
C GLY A 42 -2.79 4.37 6.59
N LYS A 43 -2.76 5.52 7.27
CA LYS A 43 -2.96 6.82 6.62
C LYS A 43 -1.65 7.27 5.99
N ASP A 44 -1.72 8.05 4.93
CA ASP A 44 -0.56 8.48 4.13
C ASP A 44 0.55 9.17 4.93
N GLY A 45 0.19 9.90 6.00
CA GLY A 45 1.13 10.57 6.89
C GLY A 45 1.74 9.69 8.00
N GLN A 46 1.25 8.46 8.18
CA GLN A 46 1.79 7.54 9.17
C GLN A 46 3.09 6.92 8.67
N ASP A 47 3.97 6.61 9.62
CA ASP A 47 5.14 5.78 9.38
C ASP A 47 4.70 4.34 9.12
N ALA A 48 5.33 3.71 8.12
CA ALA A 48 5.18 2.30 7.86
C ALA A 48 5.67 1.52 9.07
N LYS A 49 4.89 0.52 9.47
CA LYS A 49 5.34 -0.45 10.48
C LYS A 49 6.42 -1.33 9.86
N ARG A 50 7.28 -1.90 10.71
CA ARG A 50 8.41 -2.72 10.29
C ARG A 50 8.05 -3.95 9.43
N TYR A 51 6.81 -4.43 9.49
CA TYR A 51 6.33 -5.52 8.63
C TYR A 51 5.80 -5.03 7.27
N GLN A 52 5.66 -3.72 7.07
CA GLN A 52 5.12 -3.08 5.87
C GLN A 52 6.23 -2.52 4.96
N GLU A 53 7.48 -2.50 5.44
CA GLU A 53 8.67 -2.06 4.69
C GLU A 53 9.47 -3.22 4.12
#